data_AF-A0AB94IPB1-F1
#
_entry.id   AF-A0AB94IPB1-F1
#
_cell.length_a   1.000
_cell.length_b   1.000
_cell.length_c   1.000
_cell.angle_alpha   90.00
_cell.angle_beta   90.00
_cell.angle_gamma   90.00
#
_symmetry.space_group_name_H-M   'P 1'
#
loop_
_entity.id
_entity.type
_entity.pdbx_description
1 polymer ?
#
loop_
_entity_poly.entity_id
_entity_poly.type
_entity_poly.pdbx_seq_one_letter_code
_entity_poly.pdbx_strand_id
1 'polypeptide(L)'
;MVGIKSIKIDGESIHVFKSAIYIFESSSGFTLELDIIVSEIVVKKYKKFENLIMEIELEDGRLINSIMHLKILSGGLPQLNLFCELNDIQEYDDFDKVNEHDTWFPNIEEGITIEEIRKVEMPIEEVSLKLKLPIDQVEWLKSQKKGALNEMFQTFISDYWKKLKS
;
A
#
# COMPACT_ATOMS: atom_id res chain seq x y z
N MET A 1 -18.80 -10.26 -6.48
CA MET A 1 -17.90 -9.22 -5.96
C MET A 1 -18.45 -7.83 -6.16
N VAL A 2 -18.74 -7.15 -5.05
CA VAL A 2 -19.14 -5.74 -5.03
C VAL A 2 -17.92 -4.89 -5.37
N GLY A 3 -18.05 -4.02 -6.36
CA GLY A 3 -16.97 -3.11 -6.77
C GLY A 3 -16.81 -1.94 -5.79
N ILE A 4 -15.57 -1.53 -5.55
CA ILE A 4 -15.27 -0.32 -4.78
C ILE A 4 -14.93 0.81 -5.74
N LYS A 5 -15.62 1.93 -5.60
CA LYS A 5 -15.42 3.12 -6.41
C LYS A 5 -14.36 4.04 -5.82
N SER A 6 -14.39 4.29 -4.51
CA SER A 6 -13.42 5.16 -3.85
C SER A 6 -13.23 4.81 -2.38
N ILE A 7 -12.06 5.15 -1.83
CA ILE A 7 -11.71 4.91 -0.42
C ILE A 7 -11.06 6.16 0.15
N LYS A 8 -11.45 6.52 1.37
CA LYS A 8 -10.71 7.45 2.21
C LYS A 8 -10.28 6.79 3.52
N ILE A 9 -9.11 7.20 3.98
CA ILE A 9 -8.54 6.79 5.26
C ILE A 9 -8.31 8.05 6.09
N ASP A 10 -8.97 8.14 7.25
CA ASP A 10 -8.94 9.31 8.14
C ASP A 10 -9.29 10.63 7.41
N GLY A 11 -10.28 10.55 6.51
CA GLY A 11 -10.75 11.68 5.70
C GLY A 11 -9.89 12.01 4.47
N GLU A 12 -8.77 11.32 4.26
CA GLU A 12 -7.90 11.52 3.11
C GLU A 12 -8.16 10.50 1.99
N SER A 13 -8.34 10.96 0.76
CA SER A 13 -8.46 10.07 -0.40
C SER A 13 -7.12 9.41 -0.74
N ILE A 14 -7.14 8.10 -0.94
CA ILE A 14 -5.98 7.32 -1.34
C ILE A 14 -6.16 6.78 -2.75
N HIS A 15 -5.05 6.63 -3.49
CA HIS A 15 -5.07 5.91 -4.75
C HIS A 15 -5.03 4.41 -4.49
N VAL A 16 -6.07 3.71 -4.98
CA VAL A 16 -6.23 2.27 -4.84
C VAL A 16 -6.02 1.65 -6.21
N PHE A 17 -5.05 0.75 -6.32
CA PHE A 17 -4.73 0.08 -7.57
C PHE A 17 -5.68 -1.10 -7.81
N LYS A 18 -5.93 -1.87 -6.75
CA LYS A 18 -6.88 -2.97 -6.69
C LYS A 18 -7.45 -3.09 -5.29
N SER A 19 -8.64 -3.64 -5.20
CA SER A 19 -9.31 -3.83 -3.93
C SER A 19 -10.25 -5.02 -3.95
N ALA A 20 -10.47 -5.59 -2.78
CA ALA A 20 -11.48 -6.59 -2.51
C ALA A 20 -12.21 -6.20 -1.22
N ILE A 21 -13.53 -6.27 -1.24
CA ILE A 21 -14.35 -6.19 -0.03
C ILE A 21 -15.26 -7.41 0.03
N TYR A 22 -15.27 -8.10 1.15
CA TYR A 22 -15.94 -9.38 1.31
C TYR A 22 -16.23 -9.68 2.78
N ILE A 23 -17.06 -10.67 3.04
CA ILE A 23 -17.35 -11.14 4.40
C ILE A 23 -16.53 -12.38 4.67
N PHE A 24 -15.83 -12.39 5.79
CA PHE A 24 -15.15 -13.58 6.29
C PHE A 24 -15.94 -14.18 7.46
N GLU A 25 -16.30 -15.45 7.32
CA GLU A 25 -16.97 -16.25 8.35
C GLU A 25 -15.93 -17.12 9.08
N SER A 26 -15.91 -16.99 10.40
CA SER A 26 -15.12 -17.86 11.28
C SER A 26 -16.00 -18.44 12.38
N SER A 27 -15.44 -19.40 13.13
CA SER A 27 -16.09 -19.95 14.32
C SER A 27 -16.45 -18.90 15.39
N SER A 28 -15.84 -17.71 15.37
CA SER A 28 -16.11 -16.62 16.32
C SER A 28 -17.10 -15.57 15.82
N GLY A 29 -17.52 -15.61 14.56
CA GLY A 29 -18.48 -14.66 13.98
C GLY A 29 -18.14 -14.23 12.56
N PHE A 30 -18.66 -13.08 12.15
CA PHE A 30 -18.48 -12.51 10.81
C PHE A 30 -17.68 -11.22 10.87
N THR A 31 -16.75 -11.05 9.94
CA THR A 31 -16.02 -9.79 9.74
C THR A 31 -16.22 -9.28 8.33
N LEU A 32 -16.28 -7.96 8.19
CA LEU A 32 -16.13 -7.29 6.90
C LEU A 32 -14.63 -7.10 6.67
N GLU A 33 -14.10 -7.74 5.65
CA GLU A 33 -12.70 -7.63 5.24
C GLU A 33 -12.58 -6.68 4.05
N LEU A 34 -11.54 -5.85 4.07
CA LEU A 34 -11.16 -4.95 3.01
C LEU A 34 -9.66 -5.12 2.75
N ASP A 35 -9.33 -5.67 1.59
CA ASP A 35 -7.95 -5.78 1.11
C ASP A 35 -7.72 -4.76 -0.01
N ILE A 36 -6.67 -3.96 0.09
CA ILE A 36 -6.36 -2.93 -0.89
C ILE A 36 -4.87 -2.90 -1.27
N ILE A 37 -4.58 -2.89 -2.57
CA ILE A 37 -3.26 -2.58 -3.11
C ILE A 37 -3.13 -1.07 -3.22
N VAL A 38 -2.10 -0.53 -2.57
CA VAL A 38 -1.81 0.91 -2.46
C VAL A 38 -0.31 1.14 -2.70
N SER A 39 0.17 2.38 -2.67
CA SER A 39 1.61 2.63 -2.82
C SER A 39 2.40 2.25 -1.57
N GLU A 40 3.72 2.05 -1.72
CA GLU A 40 4.60 1.86 -0.54
C GLU A 40 4.57 3.05 0.43
N ILE A 41 4.28 4.26 -0.08
CA ILE A 41 4.17 5.48 0.74
C ILE A 41 2.92 5.41 1.62
N VAL A 42 1.78 5.02 1.07
CA VAL A 42 0.53 4.82 1.81
C VAL A 42 0.70 3.73 2.87
N VAL A 43 1.31 2.59 2.53
CA VAL A 43 1.60 1.54 3.52
C VAL A 43 2.46 2.09 4.66
N LYS A 44 3.55 2.80 4.36
CA LYS A 44 4.43 3.39 5.39
C LYS A 44 3.70 4.39 6.28
N LYS A 45 2.76 5.16 5.72
CA LYS A 45 1.96 6.12 6.46
C LYS A 45 1.05 5.42 7.45
N TYR A 46 0.31 4.39 7.03
CA TYR A 46 -0.77 3.82 7.82
C TYR A 46 -0.41 2.57 8.63
N LYS A 47 0.63 1.83 8.28
CA LYS A 47 1.05 0.59 8.98
C LYS A 47 1.40 0.75 10.46
N LYS A 48 1.55 1.99 10.92
CA LYS A 48 1.89 2.34 12.31
C LYS A 48 0.65 2.51 13.20
N PHE A 49 -0.55 2.46 12.61
CA PHE A 49 -1.81 2.58 13.34
C PHE A 49 -2.49 1.21 13.41
N GLU A 50 -3.13 0.94 14.54
CA GLU A 50 -3.92 -0.28 14.74
C GLU A 50 -5.32 -0.16 14.14
N ASN A 51 -5.91 1.04 14.22
CA ASN A 51 -7.27 1.34 13.80
C ASN A 51 -7.27 2.52 12.84
N LEU A 52 -8.09 2.44 11.80
CA LEU A 52 -8.25 3.49 10.80
C LEU A 52 -9.74 3.81 10.61
N ILE A 53 -10.07 5.10 10.42
CA ILE A 53 -11.43 5.50 10.04
C ILE A 53 -11.54 5.37 8.52
N MET A 54 -12.40 4.46 8.08
CA MET A 54 -12.60 4.13 6.67
C MET A 54 -13.91 4.72 6.16
N GLU A 55 -13.84 5.44 5.05
CA GLU A 55 -15.01 5.79 4.22
C GLU A 55 -14.86 5.07 2.88
N ILE A 56 -15.76 4.12 2.58
CA ILE A 56 -15.73 3.29 1.38
C ILE A 56 -16.98 3.60 0.57
N GLU A 57 -16.80 4.05 -0.67
CA GLU A 57 -17.88 4.23 -1.63
C GLU A 57 -17.88 3.03 -2.59
N LEU A 58 -18.99 2.31 -2.65
CA LEU A 58 -19.19 1.20 -3.57
C LEU A 58 -19.63 1.69 -4.94
N GLU A 59 -19.44 0.87 -5.97
CA GLU A 59 -19.86 1.21 -7.35
C GLU A 59 -21.37 1.41 -7.50
N ASP A 60 -22.17 0.80 -6.63
CA ASP A 60 -23.62 0.97 -6.56
C ASP A 60 -24.06 2.24 -5.80
N GLY A 61 -23.11 3.01 -5.27
CA GLY A 61 -23.34 4.26 -4.55
C GLY A 61 -23.57 4.10 -3.04
N ARG A 62 -23.54 2.88 -2.48
CA ARG A 62 -23.55 2.70 -1.03
C ARG A 62 -22.28 3.27 -0.40
N LEU A 63 -22.43 3.83 0.79
CA LEU A 63 -21.34 4.36 1.60
C LEU A 63 -21.21 3.53 2.87
N ILE A 64 -20.03 2.96 3.10
CA ILE A 64 -19.67 2.25 4.32
C ILE A 64 -18.71 3.14 5.09
N ASN A 65 -19.11 3.54 6.30
CA ASN A 65 -18.27 4.27 7.23
C ASN A 65 -18.01 3.38 8.43
N SER A 66 -16.75 3.01 8.66
CA SER A 66 -16.41 2.08 9.73
C SER A 66 -15.03 2.37 10.31
N ILE A 67 -14.82 1.98 11.56
CA ILE A 67 -13.49 1.91 12.17
C ILE A 67 -13.00 0.50 11.93
N MET A 68 -11.95 0.37 11.11
CA MET A 68 -11.40 -0.94 10.75
C MET A 68 -10.01 -1.14 11.39
N HIS A 69 -9.77 -2.36 11.84
CA HIS A 69 -8.51 -2.83 12.39
C HIS A 69 -7.57 -3.24 11.27
N LEU A 70 -6.30 -2.81 11.34
CA LEU A 70 -5.29 -3.17 10.36
C LEU A 70 -4.65 -4.53 10.71
N LYS A 71 -4.71 -5.48 9.78
CA LYS A 71 -3.94 -6.73 9.78
C LYS A 71 -2.63 -6.53 9.01
N ILE A 72 -1.52 -6.94 9.62
CA ILE A 72 -0.23 -6.98 8.94
C ILE A 72 -0.09 -8.36 8.30
N LEU A 73 -0.41 -8.46 7.01
CA LEU A 73 -0.12 -9.65 6.21
C LEU A 73 1.15 -9.44 5.40
N SER A 74 2.01 -10.47 5.37
CA SER A 74 3.16 -10.50 4.47
C SER A 74 2.67 -10.83 3.05
N GLY A 75 2.67 -9.82 2.18
CA GLY A 75 2.37 -9.95 0.74
C GLY A 75 3.57 -9.61 -0.14
N GLY A 76 3.44 -9.84 -1.45
CA GLY A 76 4.45 -9.47 -2.44
C GLY A 76 4.35 -8.01 -2.86
N LEU A 77 3.14 -7.44 -2.84
CA LEU A 77 2.86 -6.05 -3.17
C LEU A 77 2.52 -5.21 -1.91
N PRO A 78 2.70 -3.88 -1.97
CA PRO A 78 2.25 -2.98 -0.93
C PRO A 78 0.72 -3.01 -0.78
N GLN A 79 0.26 -3.46 0.39
CA GLN A 79 -1.16 -3.62 0.67
C GLN A 79 -1.52 -3.20 2.10
N LEU A 80 -2.80 -2.87 2.30
CA LEU A 80 -3.43 -2.75 3.61
C LEU A 80 -4.57 -3.76 3.68
N ASN A 81 -4.58 -4.58 4.72
CA ASN A 81 -5.63 -5.57 4.99
C ASN A 81 -6.38 -5.11 6.23
N LEU A 82 -7.67 -4.81 6.09
CA LEU A 82 -8.48 -4.13 7.09
C LEU A 82 -9.70 -4.97 7.42
N PHE A 83 -10.11 -4.98 8.69
CA PHE A 83 -11.32 -5.71 9.07
C PHE A 83 -12.09 -5.03 10.20
N CYS A 84 -13.40 -5.27 10.25
CA CYS A 84 -14.21 -4.96 11.42
C CYS A 84 -15.25 -6.05 11.65
N GLU A 85 -15.67 -6.22 12.90
CA GLU A 85 -16.72 -7.18 13.25
C GLU A 85 -18.08 -6.69 12.74
N LEU A 86 -18.87 -7.63 12.20
CA LEU A 86 -20.23 -7.36 11.74
C LEU A 86 -21.24 -7.82 12.78
N ASN A 87 -22.13 -6.89 13.18
CA ASN A 87 -23.25 -7.19 14.07
C ASN A 87 -24.49 -7.71 13.32
N ASP A 88 -24.68 -7.28 12.07
CA ASP A 88 -25.76 -7.73 11.20
C ASP A 88 -25.21 -8.02 9.80
N ILE A 89 -25.27 -9.29 9.40
CA ILE A 89 -24.80 -9.75 8.10
C ILE A 89 -25.79 -9.43 6.98
N GLN A 90 -27.07 -9.20 7.29
CA GLN A 90 -28.11 -9.00 6.27
C GLN A 90 -27.91 -7.70 5.49
N GLU A 91 -27.23 -6.71 6.08
CA GLU A 91 -26.86 -5.46 5.40
C GLU A 91 -25.90 -5.68 4.21
N TYR A 92 -25.22 -6.83 4.16
CA TYR A 92 -24.15 -7.16 3.23
C TYR A 92 -24.45 -8.45 2.43
N ASP A 93 -25.71 -8.80 2.24
CA ASP A 93 -26.10 -10.08 1.61
C ASP A 93 -25.60 -10.29 0.17
N ASP A 94 -25.26 -9.22 -0.54
CA ASP A 94 -24.72 -9.25 -1.89
C ASP A 94 -23.17 -9.30 -1.96
N PHE A 95 -22.51 -9.30 -0.80
CA PHE A 95 -21.07 -9.44 -0.70
C PHE A 95 -20.67 -10.90 -0.85
N ASP A 96 -19.50 -11.13 -1.45
CA ASP A 96 -18.93 -12.47 -1.49
C ASP A 96 -18.62 -12.90 -0.05
N LYS A 97 -19.02 -14.12 0.32
CA LYS A 97 -18.80 -14.70 1.64
C LYS A 97 -17.77 -15.83 1.51
N VAL A 98 -16.74 -15.80 2.33
CA VAL A 98 -15.70 -16.84 2.40
C VAL A 98 -15.51 -17.30 3.84
N ASN A 99 -15.11 -18.55 4.04
CA ASN A 99 -14.87 -19.13 5.36
C ASN A 99 -13.43 -19.68 5.50
N GLU A 100 -13.06 -20.04 6.73
CA GLU A 100 -11.73 -20.57 7.07
C GLU A 100 -11.35 -21.90 6.38
N HIS A 101 -12.31 -22.62 5.82
CA HIS A 101 -12.11 -23.88 5.11
C HIS A 101 -12.16 -23.73 3.58
N ASP A 102 -12.44 -22.52 3.09
CA ASP A 102 -12.50 -22.29 1.65
C ASP A 102 -11.11 -22.36 1.03
N THR A 103 -11.07 -22.93 -0.17
CA THR A 103 -9.83 -23.09 -0.96
C THR A 103 -9.54 -21.86 -1.81
N TRP A 104 -10.42 -20.86 -1.77
CA TRP A 104 -10.38 -19.67 -2.60
C TRP A 104 -10.57 -18.43 -1.74
N PHE A 105 -9.66 -17.47 -1.94
CA PHE A 105 -9.71 -16.13 -1.38
C PHE A 105 -9.55 -15.13 -2.52
N PRO A 106 -10.12 -13.91 -2.41
CA PRO A 106 -9.88 -12.86 -3.39
C PRO A 106 -8.38 -12.58 -3.57
N ASN A 107 -7.87 -12.72 -4.80
CA ASN A 107 -6.49 -12.42 -5.13
C ASN A 107 -6.39 -11.04 -5.79
N ILE A 108 -6.10 -10.02 -4.99
CA ILE A 108 -5.97 -8.64 -5.48
C ILE A 108 -4.60 -8.34 -6.10
N GLU A 109 -3.61 -9.22 -5.98
CA GLU A 109 -2.29 -9.04 -6.58
C GLU A 109 -2.27 -9.47 -8.06
N GLU A 110 -3.20 -10.32 -8.50
CA GLU A 110 -3.22 -10.86 -9.87
C GLU A 110 -3.25 -9.74 -10.90
N GLY A 111 -2.30 -9.71 -11.84
CA GLY A 111 -2.28 -8.72 -12.92
C GLY A 111 -1.87 -7.30 -12.52
N ILE A 112 -1.26 -7.10 -11.34
CA ILE A 112 -0.55 -5.87 -10.98
C ILE A 112 0.91 -6.15 -10.66
N THR A 113 1.78 -5.23 -11.05
CA THR A 113 3.22 -5.29 -10.77
C THR A 113 3.67 -4.13 -9.88
N ILE A 114 4.76 -4.33 -9.14
CA ILE A 114 5.36 -3.26 -8.33
C ILE A 114 5.85 -2.09 -9.19
N GLU A 115 6.27 -2.37 -10.43
CA GLU A 115 6.69 -1.36 -11.39
C GLU A 115 5.53 -0.43 -11.79
N GLU A 116 4.31 -0.94 -11.90
CA GLU A 116 3.12 -0.13 -12.19
C GLU A 116 2.76 0.78 -11.03
N ILE A 117 2.85 0.26 -9.80
CA ILE A 117 2.62 1.05 -8.57
C ILE A 117 3.59 2.23 -8.51
N ARG A 118 4.88 1.96 -8.74
CA ARG A 118 5.95 2.97 -8.69
C ARG A 118 5.93 3.99 -9.83
N LYS A 119 5.18 3.75 -10.92
CA LYS A 119 4.92 4.77 -11.96
C LYS A 119 4.00 5.87 -11.46
N VAL A 120 3.06 5.52 -10.58
CA VAL A 120 2.14 6.49 -9.97
C VAL A 120 2.82 7.20 -8.79
N GLU A 121 3.45 6.43 -7.90
CA GLU A 121 4.09 6.98 -6.72
C GLU A 121 5.39 6.23 -6.39
N MET A 122 6.53 6.84 -6.68
CA MET A 122 7.86 6.27 -6.39
C MET A 122 8.28 6.62 -4.95
N PRO A 123 8.53 5.64 -4.07
CA PRO A 123 9.05 5.92 -2.74
C PRO A 123 10.48 6.47 -2.80
N ILE A 124 10.79 7.45 -1.95
CA ILE A 124 12.14 7.99 -1.78
C ILE A 124 12.69 7.49 -0.44
N GLU A 125 13.80 6.77 -0.49
CA GLU A 125 14.46 6.22 0.69
C GLU A 125 15.84 6.83 0.90
N GLU A 126 16.21 7.00 2.17
CA GLU A 126 17.59 7.33 2.54
C GLU A 126 18.43 6.05 2.58
N VAL A 127 19.61 6.09 1.94
CA VAL A 127 20.58 5.01 1.96
C VAL A 127 21.93 5.54 2.46
N SER A 128 22.65 4.72 3.24
CA SER A 128 24.00 5.03 3.69
C SER A 128 25.04 4.30 2.83
N LEU A 129 26.01 5.05 2.30
CA LEU A 129 27.10 4.52 1.47
C LEU A 129 28.43 4.69 2.21
N LYS A 130 29.24 3.62 2.24
CA LYS A 130 30.61 3.66 2.75
C LYS A 130 31.59 3.57 1.58
N LEU A 131 32.31 4.65 1.33
CA LEU A 131 33.22 4.79 0.19
C LEU A 131 34.68 4.98 0.66
N LYS A 132 35.63 4.48 -0.13
CA LYS A 132 37.06 4.79 0.01
C LYS A 132 37.46 5.70 -1.14
N LEU A 133 37.83 6.95 -0.83
CA LEU A 133 38.12 7.98 -1.81
C LEU A 133 39.45 8.69 -1.48
N PRO A 134 40.14 9.25 -2.49
CA PRO A 134 41.22 10.22 -2.30
C PRO A 134 40.83 11.36 -1.35
N ILE A 135 41.81 11.87 -0.58
CA ILE A 135 41.55 12.83 0.51
C ILE A 135 40.94 14.15 0.03
N ASP A 136 41.39 14.66 -1.12
CA ASP A 136 40.88 15.86 -1.77
C ASP A 136 39.40 15.72 -2.16
N GLN A 137 38.98 14.54 -2.64
CA GLN A 137 37.58 14.24 -2.93
C GLN A 137 36.73 14.18 -1.65
N VAL A 138 37.28 13.62 -0.57
CA VAL A 138 36.61 13.57 0.74
C VAL A 138 36.39 14.99 1.29
N GLU A 139 37.41 15.84 1.20
CA GLU A 139 37.34 17.23 1.63
C GLU A 139 36.32 18.01 0.81
N TRP A 140 36.35 17.85 -0.53
CA TRP A 140 35.37 18.47 -1.40
C TRP A 140 33.95 18.01 -1.07
N LEU A 141 33.69 16.71 -0.92
CA LEU A 141 32.36 16.19 -0.56
C LEU A 141 31.85 16.75 0.77
N LYS A 142 32.71 16.85 1.79
CA LYS A 142 32.36 17.41 3.09
C LYS A 142 32.01 18.90 3.04
N SER A 143 32.49 19.62 2.03
CA SER A 143 32.18 21.04 1.82
C SER A 143 30.84 21.30 1.13
N GLN A 144 30.21 20.28 0.54
CA GLN A 144 28.96 20.42 -0.21
C GLN A 144 27.72 20.35 0.69
N LYS A 145 26.63 21.00 0.26
CA LYS A 145 25.32 20.89 0.92
C LYS A 145 24.68 19.52 0.65
N LYS A 146 23.98 18.95 1.66
CA LYS A 146 23.29 17.65 1.54
C LYS A 146 22.37 17.57 0.32
N GLY A 147 21.57 18.60 0.06
CA GLY A 147 20.65 18.64 -1.10
C GLY A 147 21.38 18.55 -2.44
N ALA A 148 22.46 19.32 -2.62
CA ALA A 148 23.26 19.29 -3.83
C ALA A 148 23.95 17.93 -4.05
N LEU A 149 24.44 17.31 -2.97
CA LEU A 149 24.99 15.95 -3.03
C LEU A 149 23.92 14.93 -3.45
N ASN A 150 22.71 15.02 -2.87
CA ASN A 150 21.61 14.12 -3.23
C ASN A 150 21.25 14.22 -4.72
N GLU A 151 21.12 15.44 -5.26
CA GLU A 151 20.85 15.67 -6.68
C GLU A 151 21.99 15.15 -7.57
N MET A 152 23.24 15.41 -7.19
CA MET A 152 24.41 14.92 -7.90
C MET A 152 24.43 13.39 -7.97
N PHE A 153 24.21 12.71 -6.85
CA PHE A 153 24.19 11.24 -6.80
C PHE A 153 23.00 10.66 -7.57
N GLN A 154 21.81 11.26 -7.48
CA GLN A 154 20.64 10.83 -8.26
C GLN A 154 20.91 10.91 -9.76
N THR A 155 21.49 12.03 -10.22
CA THR A 155 21.84 12.23 -11.62
C THR A 155 22.91 11.23 -12.06
N PHE A 156 23.99 11.10 -11.29
CA PHE A 156 25.08 10.16 -11.56
C PHE A 156 24.58 8.71 -11.69
N ILE A 157 23.76 8.25 -10.74
CA ILE A 157 23.20 6.88 -10.76
C ILE A 157 22.30 6.70 -11.99
N SER A 158 21.43 7.66 -12.27
CA SER A 158 20.52 7.60 -13.42
C SER A 158 21.26 7.49 -14.75
N ASP A 159 22.29 8.32 -14.94
CA ASP A 159 23.09 8.34 -16.17
C ASP A 159 23.95 7.08 -16.31
N TYR A 160 24.54 6.62 -15.21
CA TYR A 160 25.33 5.40 -15.20
C TYR A 160 24.46 4.17 -15.51
N TRP A 161 23.25 4.10 -14.96
CA TRP A 161 22.31 3.00 -15.24
C TRP A 161 21.87 2.98 -16.70
N LYS A 162 21.56 4.15 -17.29
CA LYS A 162 21.22 4.24 -18.72
C LYS A 162 22.34 3.69 -19.60
N LYS A 163 23.61 3.99 -19.29
CA LYS A 163 24.77 3.47 -20.03
C LYS A 163 24.93 1.95 -19.94
N LEU A 164 24.58 1.33 -18.81
CA LEU A 164 24.66 -0.13 -18.64
C LEU A 164 23.56 -0.90 -19.39
N LYS A 165 22.44 -0.24 -19.71
CA LYS A 165 21.31 -0.83 -20.44
C LYS A 165 21.34 -0.56 -21.95
N SER A 166 22.32 0.22 -22.41
CA SER A 166 22.59 0.50 -23.84
C SER A 166 23.67 -0.44 -24.38
#